data_AF-A0A7V3NMA5-F1
#
_entry.id   AF-A0A7V3NMA5-F1
#
_cell.length_a   1.000
_cell.length_b   1.000
_cell.length_c   1.000
_cell.angle_alpha   90.00
_cell.angle_beta   90.00
_cell.angle_gamma   90.00
#
_symmetry.space_group_name_H-M   'P 1'
#
loop_
_entity.id
_entity.type
_entity.pdbx_description
1 polymer ?
#
loop_
_entity_poly.entity_id
_entity_poly.type
_entity_poly.pdbx_seq_one_letter_code
_entity_poly.pdbx_strand_id
1 'polypeptide(L)'
;MNNQEIKDALAKWFANQKQWSTRKQFANSIGIPYSTLKKYFSGTHFPSGRNLQKLYTATNLDCFKQKSKVNQKSINKEAISKAEVIKRLLFILNEELEYFKNGKAEERDLLRNILSGPDVGYITALLDSIFEEERFKDWLIMNTYKFSGK
;
A
#
# COMPACT_ATOMS: atom_id res chain seq x y z
N MET A 1 19.43 -9.06 12.29
CA MET A 1 20.01 -8.27 13.39
C MET A 1 19.54 -8.86 14.71
N ASN A 2 20.46 -9.12 15.64
CA ASN A 2 20.16 -9.70 16.95
C ASN A 2 20.22 -8.63 18.07
N ASN A 3 19.84 -9.00 19.30
CA ASN A 3 19.81 -8.06 20.43
C ASN A 3 21.19 -7.53 20.82
N GLN A 4 22.24 -8.31 20.57
CA GLN A 4 23.62 -7.97 20.94
C GLN A 4 24.17 -6.85 20.04
N GLU A 5 23.92 -6.95 18.72
CA GLU A 5 24.28 -5.90 17.75
C GLU A 5 23.61 -4.55 18.07
N ILE A 6 22.32 -4.57 18.48
CA ILE A 6 21.61 -3.37 18.91
C ILE A 6 22.24 -2.76 20.15
N LYS A 7 22.51 -3.59 21.16
CA LYS A 7 23.12 -3.17 22.42
C LYS A 7 24.45 -2.46 22.15
N ASP A 8 25.30 -3.08 21.34
CA ASP A 8 26.65 -2.57 21.07
C ASP A 8 26.60 -1.27 20.25
N ALA A 9 25.75 -1.22 19.21
CA ALA A 9 25.55 -0.01 18.43
C ALA A 9 25.02 1.16 19.27
N LEU A 10 24.00 0.90 20.11
CA LEU A 10 23.38 1.93 20.93
C LEU A 10 24.31 2.41 22.04
N ALA A 11 25.07 1.50 22.68
CA ALA A 11 26.06 1.85 23.70
C ALA A 11 27.19 2.69 23.12
N LYS A 12 27.74 2.27 21.97
CA LYS A 12 28.80 3.01 21.28
C LYS A 12 28.34 4.40 20.84
N TRP A 13 27.15 4.51 20.27
CA TRP A 13 26.60 5.79 19.87
C TRP A 13 26.33 6.71 21.07
N PHE A 14 25.75 6.17 22.16
CA PHE A 14 25.41 6.97 23.33
C PHE A 14 26.65 7.54 24.03
N ALA A 15 27.78 6.84 23.97
CA ALA A 15 29.05 7.31 24.50
C ALA A 15 29.68 8.46 23.70
N ASN A 16 29.34 8.60 22.41
CA ASN A 16 29.94 9.58 21.51
C ASN A 16 29.06 10.82 21.25
N GLN A 17 27.76 10.75 21.55
CA GLN A 17 26.85 11.90 21.45
C GLN A 17 27.06 12.89 22.61
N LYS A 18 26.76 14.18 22.38
CA LYS A 18 26.89 15.27 23.38
C LYS A 18 25.55 15.87 23.83
N GLN A 19 24.44 15.40 23.26
CA GLN A 19 23.11 15.99 23.44
C GLN A 19 22.45 15.59 24.77
N TRP A 20 22.69 14.38 25.26
CA TRP A 20 22.07 13.86 26.48
C TRP A 20 23.12 13.36 27.47
N SER A 21 23.07 13.88 28.70
CA SER A 21 23.99 13.48 29.77
C SER A 21 23.63 12.13 30.39
N THR A 22 22.36 11.72 30.32
CA THR A 22 21.89 10.45 30.90
C THR A 22 20.98 9.68 29.96
N ARG A 23 20.99 8.35 30.08
CA ARG A 23 20.07 7.47 29.33
C ARG A 23 18.60 7.76 29.67
N LYS A 24 18.31 8.25 30.88
CA LYS A 24 16.95 8.65 31.27
C LYS A 24 16.48 9.90 30.53
N GLN A 25 17.35 10.90 30.36
CA GLN A 25 17.05 12.07 29.54
C GLN A 25 16.82 11.69 28.08
N PHE A 26 17.66 10.82 27.53
CA PHE A 26 17.48 10.31 26.17
C PHE A 26 16.18 9.52 26.01
N ALA A 27 15.82 8.66 26.97
CA ALA A 27 14.54 7.94 26.96
C ALA A 27 13.34 8.90 26.89
N ASN A 28 13.37 9.95 27.72
CA ASN A 28 12.32 10.95 27.76
C ASN A 28 12.23 11.75 26.45
N SER A 29 13.37 12.15 25.87
CA SER A 29 13.39 12.97 24.65
C SER A 29 12.82 12.24 23.43
N ILE A 30 13.01 10.93 23.33
CA ILE A 30 12.49 10.10 22.22
C ILE A 30 11.13 9.47 22.54
N GLY A 31 10.58 9.74 23.73
CA GLY A 31 9.30 9.20 24.18
C GLY A 31 9.29 7.66 24.30
N ILE A 32 10.37 7.06 24.79
CA ILE A 32 10.44 5.64 25.15
C ILE A 32 10.54 5.53 26.67
N PRO A 33 9.72 4.71 27.36
CA PRO A 33 9.85 4.52 28.80
C PRO A 33 11.27 4.09 29.19
N TYR A 34 11.85 4.69 30.23
CA TYR A 34 13.23 4.41 30.62
C TYR A 34 13.49 2.93 30.93
N SER A 35 12.52 2.24 31.55
CA SER A 35 12.57 0.80 31.80
C SER A 35 12.69 -0.02 30.51
N THR A 36 12.04 0.42 29.44
CA THR A 36 12.10 -0.20 28.11
C THR A 36 13.45 0.08 27.45
N LEU A 37 13.90 1.33 27.46
CA LEU A 37 15.20 1.69 26.89
C LEU A 37 16.35 0.96 27.61
N LYS A 38 16.27 0.82 28.94
CA LYS A 38 17.25 0.06 29.74
C LYS A 38 17.39 -1.38 29.25
N LYS A 39 16.29 -2.04 28.85
CA LYS A 39 16.32 -3.41 28.30
C LYS A 39 17.03 -3.50 26.95
N TYR A 40 16.99 -2.43 26.14
CA TYR A 40 17.72 -2.38 24.87
C TYR A 40 19.22 -2.23 25.10
N PHE A 41 19.62 -1.34 26.02
CA PHE A 41 21.03 -1.20 26.44
C PHE A 41 21.60 -2.44 27.15
N SER A 42 20.74 -3.32 27.69
CA SER A 42 21.18 -4.60 28.26
C SER A 42 21.18 -5.75 27.26
N GLY A 43 20.64 -5.56 26.05
CA GLY A 43 20.49 -6.64 25.06
C GLY A 43 19.42 -7.67 25.42
N THR A 44 18.59 -7.40 26.41
CA THR A 44 17.56 -8.35 26.87
C THR A 44 16.31 -8.34 26.00
N HIS A 45 16.04 -7.26 25.26
CA HIS A 45 14.85 -7.14 24.40
C HIS A 45 15.21 -6.50 23.06
N PHE A 46 14.53 -6.96 22.01
CA PHE A 46 14.56 -6.32 20.70
C PHE A 46 13.53 -5.17 20.64
N PRO A 47 13.88 -3.98 20.11
CA PRO A 47 12.92 -2.90 19.95
C PRO A 47 11.84 -3.23 18.92
N SER A 48 10.57 -2.92 19.23
CA SER A 48 9.47 -3.02 18.27
C SER A 48 9.60 -1.98 17.14
N GLY A 49 8.88 -2.16 16.03
CA GLY A 49 8.95 -1.26 14.87
C GLY A 49 8.81 0.23 15.20
N ARG A 50 7.85 0.60 16.05
CA ARG A 50 7.66 2.00 16.50
C ARG A 50 8.87 2.51 17.30
N ASN A 51 9.48 1.66 18.13
CA ASN A 51 10.65 2.02 18.91
C ASN A 51 11.93 2.04 18.06
N LEU A 52 12.06 1.16 17.06
CA LEU A 52 13.12 1.22 16.04
C LEU A 52 13.08 2.55 15.29
N GLN A 53 11.91 3.00 14.85
CA GLN A 53 11.77 4.29 14.18
C GLN A 53 12.20 5.45 15.08
N LYS A 54 11.77 5.47 16.35
CA LYS A 54 12.20 6.49 17.33
C LYS A 54 13.72 6.49 17.53
N LEU A 55 14.32 5.31 17.66
CA LEU A 55 15.76 5.15 17.78
C LEU A 55 16.48 5.60 16.51
N TYR A 56 15.98 5.26 15.32
CA TYR A 56 16.54 5.69 14.04
C TYR A 56 16.50 7.22 13.91
N THR A 57 15.37 7.85 14.15
CA THR A 57 15.23 9.31 14.07
C THR A 57 16.17 10.05 15.02
N ALA A 58 16.40 9.52 16.22
CA ALA A 58 17.26 10.17 17.20
C ALA A 58 18.76 9.89 17.02
N THR A 59 19.11 8.73 16.47
CA THR A 59 20.52 8.26 16.40
C THR A 59 21.11 8.29 15.00
N ASN A 60 20.25 8.28 13.97
CA ASN A 60 20.59 8.06 12.57
C ASN A 60 21.44 6.80 12.30
N LEU A 61 21.35 5.79 13.17
CA LEU A 61 22.08 4.53 12.98
C LEU A 61 21.33 3.61 12.01
N ASP A 62 21.99 3.20 10.92
CA ASP A 62 21.40 2.32 9.90
C ASP A 62 20.86 1.00 10.44
N CYS A 63 21.41 0.49 11.56
CA CYS A 63 20.91 -0.71 12.21
C CYS A 63 19.47 -0.55 12.73
N PHE A 64 19.02 0.68 13.01
CA PHE A 64 17.62 0.98 13.39
C PHE A 64 16.75 1.34 12.20
N LYS A 65 17.31 1.42 10.99
CA LYS A 65 16.57 1.72 9.77
C LYS A 65 15.54 0.62 9.53
N GLN A 66 14.28 0.93 9.87
CA GLN A 66 13.20 -0.01 9.68
C GLN A 66 13.01 -0.20 8.17
N LYS A 67 13.13 -1.44 7.67
CA LYS A 67 12.60 -1.78 6.34
C LYS A 67 11.10 -1.50 6.40
N SER A 68 10.69 -0.40 5.79
CA SER A 68 9.38 0.20 5.98
C SER A 68 8.27 -0.79 5.62
N LYS A 69 7.50 -1.27 6.60
CA LYS A 69 6.15 -1.84 6.35
C LYS A 69 5.15 -0.78 5.86
N VAL A 70 5.58 0.48 5.76
CA VAL A 70 4.77 1.62 5.31
C VAL A 70 4.28 1.42 3.87
N ASN A 71 5.06 0.77 3.00
CA ASN A 71 4.64 0.54 1.61
C ASN A 71 3.50 -0.48 1.47
N GLN A 72 3.43 -1.52 2.30
CA GLN A 72 2.37 -2.52 2.16
C GLN A 72 1.00 -1.99 2.60
N LYS A 73 0.96 -1.07 3.57
CA LYS A 73 -0.30 -0.48 4.03
C LYS A 73 -0.82 0.60 3.07
N SER A 74 0.07 1.36 2.41
CA SER A 74 -0.32 2.35 1.40
C SER A 74 -0.74 1.68 0.08
N ILE A 75 -0.01 0.67 -0.38
CA ILE A 75 -0.35 -0.12 -1.58
C ILE A 75 -1.74 -0.74 -1.43
N ASN A 76 -2.04 -1.34 -0.28
CA ASN A 76 -3.36 -1.94 -0.05
C ASN A 76 -4.47 -0.89 -0.03
N LYS A 77 -4.22 0.32 0.47
CA LYS A 77 -5.25 1.38 0.50
C LYS A 77 -5.58 1.90 -0.90
N GLU A 78 -4.57 2.08 -1.75
CA GLU A 78 -4.79 2.51 -3.13
C GLU A 78 -5.52 1.43 -3.94
N ALA A 79 -5.07 0.17 -3.85
CA ALA A 79 -5.73 -0.95 -4.52
C ALA A 79 -7.21 -1.07 -4.11
N ILE A 80 -7.50 -0.99 -2.80
CA ILE A 80 -8.88 -0.97 -2.28
C ILE A 80 -9.66 0.21 -2.85
N SER A 81 -9.07 1.42 -2.87
CA SER A 81 -9.73 2.60 -3.41
C SER A 81 -10.06 2.45 -4.91
N LYS A 82 -9.17 1.84 -5.70
CA LYS A 82 -9.40 1.59 -7.13
C LYS A 82 -10.47 0.52 -7.35
N ALA A 83 -10.47 -0.56 -6.56
CA ALA A 83 -11.51 -1.58 -6.60
C ALA A 83 -12.91 -1.00 -6.29
N GLU A 84 -13.02 -0.11 -5.30
CA GLU A 84 -14.28 0.57 -4.98
C GLU A 84 -14.76 1.51 -6.09
N VAL A 85 -13.84 2.10 -6.87
CA VAL A 85 -14.21 2.88 -8.07
C VAL A 85 -14.77 1.96 -9.15
N ILE A 86 -14.09 0.85 -9.45
CA ILE A 86 -14.55 -0.14 -10.44
C ILE A 86 -15.93 -0.67 -10.06
N LYS A 87 -16.14 -1.01 -8.78
CA LYS A 87 -17.44 -1.46 -8.26
C LYS A 87 -18.56 -0.45 -8.53
N ARG A 88 -18.32 0.85 -8.29
CA ARG A 88 -19.29 1.92 -8.58
C ARG A 88 -19.57 2.04 -10.08
N LEU A 89 -18.54 1.95 -10.93
CA LEU A 89 -18.72 2.02 -12.37
C LEU A 89 -19.55 0.83 -12.90
N LEU A 90 -19.32 -0.37 -12.38
CA LEU A 90 -20.14 -1.55 -12.72
C LEU A 90 -21.60 -1.38 -12.31
N PHE A 91 -21.85 -0.81 -11.13
CA PHE A 91 -23.20 -0.51 -10.67
C PHE A 91 -23.91 0.47 -11.61
N ILE A 92 -23.26 1.60 -11.94
CA ILE A 92 -23.80 2.59 -12.88
C ILE A 92 -24.06 1.96 -14.25
N LEU A 93 -23.08 1.22 -14.80
CA LEU A 93 -23.25 0.54 -16.08
C LEU A 93 -24.46 -0.40 -16.07
N ASN A 94 -24.65 -1.15 -14.98
CA ASN A 94 -25.81 -2.03 -14.84
C ASN A 94 -27.14 -1.26 -14.83
N GLU A 95 -27.23 -0.16 -14.09
CA GLU A 95 -28.43 0.69 -14.06
C GLU A 95 -28.76 1.25 -15.46
N GLU A 96 -27.76 1.77 -16.18
CA GLU A 96 -27.94 2.29 -17.54
C GLU A 96 -28.37 1.17 -18.52
N LEU A 97 -27.79 -0.02 -18.40
CA LEU A 97 -28.18 -1.16 -19.26
C LEU A 97 -29.58 -1.70 -18.94
N GLU A 98 -30.03 -1.62 -17.68
CA GLU A 98 -31.42 -1.99 -17.31
C GLU A 98 -32.46 -1.08 -17.99
N TYR A 99 -32.16 0.20 -18.22
CA TYR A 99 -33.03 1.06 -19.02
C TYR A 99 -33.22 0.49 -20.43
N PHE A 100 -32.13 0.18 -21.15
CA PHE A 100 -32.20 -0.36 -22.52
C PHE A 100 -32.77 -1.78 -22.60
N LYS A 101 -32.59 -2.58 -21.55
CA LYS A 101 -33.18 -3.91 -21.42
C LYS A 101 -34.71 -3.86 -21.40
N ASN A 102 -35.28 -2.88 -20.69
CA ASN A 102 -36.73 -2.68 -20.60
C ASN A 102 -37.29 -1.73 -21.68
N GLY A 103 -36.41 -1.06 -22.43
CA GLY A 103 -36.75 -0.13 -23.51
C GLY A 103 -37.21 -0.80 -24.81
N LYS A 104 -37.48 0.03 -25.82
CA LYS A 104 -37.94 -0.39 -27.14
C LYS A 104 -36.77 -0.85 -28.03
N ALA A 105 -37.10 -1.48 -29.15
CA ALA A 105 -36.09 -1.96 -30.11
C ALA A 105 -35.27 -0.79 -30.69
N GLU A 106 -35.92 0.32 -31.00
CA GLU A 106 -35.30 1.50 -31.61
C GLU A 106 -34.28 2.15 -30.67
N GLU A 107 -34.56 2.16 -29.36
CA GLU A 107 -33.65 2.69 -28.33
C GLU A 107 -32.39 1.82 -28.20
N ARG A 108 -32.53 0.49 -28.34
CA ARG A 108 -31.38 -0.42 -28.39
C ARG A 108 -30.56 -0.28 -29.65
N ASP A 109 -31.19 0.04 -30.78
CA ASP A 109 -30.47 0.32 -32.03
C ASP A 109 -29.67 1.61 -31.93
N LEU A 110 -30.21 2.65 -31.28
CA LEU A 110 -29.46 3.86 -30.96
C LEU A 110 -28.23 3.54 -30.08
N LEU A 111 -28.39 2.73 -29.04
CA LEU A 111 -27.26 2.29 -28.20
C LEU A 111 -26.16 1.61 -29.03
N ARG A 112 -26.52 0.68 -29.92
CA ARG A 112 -25.56 -0.03 -30.79
C ARG A 112 -24.85 0.89 -31.79
N ASN A 113 -25.50 1.96 -32.21
CA ASN A 113 -24.91 2.94 -33.12
C ASN A 113 -23.96 3.92 -32.39
N ILE A 114 -24.22 4.19 -31.11
CA ILE A 114 -23.39 5.07 -30.28
C ILE A 114 -22.16 4.33 -29.75
N LEU A 115 -22.33 3.09 -29.29
CA LEU A 115 -21.25 2.32 -28.70
C LEU A 115 -20.41 1.62 -29.76
N SER A 116 -19.09 1.76 -29.64
CA SER A 116 -18.12 1.03 -30.45
C SER A 116 -18.12 -0.45 -30.05
N GLY A 117 -18.49 -1.33 -30.98
CA GLY A 117 -18.41 -2.79 -30.78
C GLY A 117 -17.04 -3.27 -30.28
N PRO A 118 -15.92 -2.79 -30.84
CA PRO A 118 -14.58 -3.05 -30.31
C PRO A 118 -14.38 -2.64 -28.84
N ASP A 119 -14.83 -1.45 -28.43
CA ASP A 119 -14.69 -0.99 -27.04
C ASP A 119 -15.53 -1.85 -26.08
N VAL A 120 -16.74 -2.24 -26.49
CA VAL A 120 -17.61 -3.14 -25.71
C VAL A 120 -16.94 -4.51 -25.55
N GLY A 121 -16.46 -5.10 -26.65
CA GLY A 121 -15.78 -6.40 -26.61
C GLY A 121 -14.52 -6.38 -25.74
N TYR A 122 -13.75 -5.30 -25.81
CA TYR A 122 -12.58 -5.10 -24.96
C TYR A 122 -12.96 -5.02 -23.47
N ILE A 123 -13.99 -4.26 -23.11
CA ILE A 123 -14.47 -4.16 -21.73
C ILE A 123 -14.96 -5.54 -21.25
N THR A 124 -15.72 -6.27 -22.06
CA THR A 124 -16.19 -7.63 -21.70
C THR A 124 -15.02 -8.57 -21.43
N ALA A 125 -14.00 -8.59 -22.30
CA ALA A 125 -12.81 -9.43 -22.12
C ALA A 125 -12.02 -9.04 -20.86
N LEU A 126 -11.85 -7.74 -20.60
CA LEU A 126 -11.22 -7.25 -19.38
C LEU A 126 -11.99 -7.72 -18.14
N LEU A 127 -13.31 -7.50 -18.10
CA LEU A 127 -14.15 -7.89 -16.96
C LEU A 127 -14.20 -9.40 -16.72
N ASP A 128 -14.09 -10.21 -17.76
CA ASP A 128 -13.96 -11.67 -17.61
C ASP A 128 -12.59 -12.04 -17.01
N SER A 129 -11.52 -11.37 -17.47
CA SER A 129 -10.14 -11.68 -17.06
C SER A 129 -9.83 -11.33 -15.60
N ILE A 130 -10.45 -10.29 -15.01
CA ILE A 130 -10.07 -9.79 -13.67
C ILE A 130 -10.30 -10.77 -12.51
N PHE A 131 -11.10 -11.84 -12.72
CA PHE A 131 -11.39 -12.84 -11.69
C PHE A 131 -10.44 -14.04 -11.71
N GLU A 132 -9.67 -14.21 -12.79
CA GLU A 132 -8.72 -15.30 -12.96
C GLU A 132 -7.32 -14.72 -13.21
N GLU A 133 -6.42 -14.87 -12.24
CA GLU A 133 -5.08 -14.26 -12.27
C GLU A 133 -4.30 -14.59 -13.56
N GLU A 134 -4.39 -15.81 -14.07
CA GLU A 134 -3.72 -16.20 -15.31
C GLU A 134 -4.35 -15.54 -16.54
N ARG A 135 -5.69 -15.44 -16.62
CA ARG A 135 -6.36 -14.70 -17.70
C ARG A 135 -6.04 -13.21 -17.65
N PHE A 136 -5.95 -12.65 -16.45
CA PHE A 136 -5.60 -11.24 -16.27
C PHE A 136 -4.16 -10.97 -16.74
N LYS A 137 -3.22 -11.87 -16.44
CA LYS A 137 -1.85 -11.78 -16.96
C LYS A 137 -1.79 -11.90 -18.48
N ASP A 138 -2.52 -12.85 -19.06
CA ASP A 138 -2.60 -13.01 -20.51
C ASP A 138 -3.14 -11.73 -21.16
N TRP A 139 -4.18 -11.14 -20.57
CA TRP A 139 -4.71 -9.85 -21.00
C TRP A 139 -3.67 -8.72 -20.91
N LEU A 140 -2.91 -8.63 -19.81
CA LEU A 140 -1.85 -7.63 -19.65
C LEU A 140 -0.76 -7.74 -20.73
N ILE A 141 -0.45 -8.96 -21.18
CA ILE A 141 0.57 -9.24 -22.19
C ILE A 141 0.06 -8.92 -23.60
N MET A 142 -1.20 -9.27 -23.89
CA MET A 142 -1.77 -9.17 -25.24
C MET A 142 -2.37 -7.78 -25.55
N ASN A 143 -2.55 -6.93 -24.54
CA ASN A 143 -3.27 -5.69 -24.72
C ASN A 143 -2.41 -4.56 -25.33
N THR A 144 -2.52 -4.38 -26.64
CA THR A 144 -2.06 -3.17 -27.36
C THR A 144 -3.22 -2.22 -27.72
N TYR A 145 -4.43 -2.48 -27.21
CA TYR A 145 -5.63 -1.76 -27.59
C TYR A 145 -5.66 -0.35 -26.97
N LYS A 146 -5.96 0.66 -27.78
CA LYS A 146 -6.18 2.03 -27.34
C LYS A 146 -7.67 2.34 -27.44
N PHE A 147 -8.27 2.66 -26.30
CA PHE A 147 -9.68 3.02 -26.20
C PHE A 147 -9.99 4.19 -27.13
N SER A 148 -11.00 4.04 -28.00
CA SER A 148 -11.44 5.10 -28.90
C SER A 148 -12.37 6.08 -28.19
N GLY A 149 -11.85 6.79 -27.18
CA GLY A 149 -12.55 7.95 -26.62
C GLY A 149 -12.43 9.13 -27.57
N LYS A 150 -13.55 9.62 -28.09
CA LYS A 150 -13.63 10.99 -28.63
C LYS A 150 -13.55 12.01 -27.50
#